data_AF-A0A3A4QXZ0-F1
#
_entry.id   AF-A0A3A4QXZ0-F1
#
_cell.length_a   1.000
_cell.length_b   1.000
_cell.length_c   1.000
_cell.angle_alpha   90.00
_cell.angle_beta   90.00
_cell.angle_gamma   90.00
#
_symmetry.space_group_name_H-M   'P 1'
#
loop_
_entity.id
_entity.type
_entity.pdbx_description
1 polymer ?
#
loop_
_entity_poly.entity_id
_entity_poly.type
_entity_poly.pdbx_seq_one_letter_code
_entity_poly.pdbx_strand_id
1 'polypeptide(L)'
;GGCIGETSALLLTIGGLFLLYKKVITWHTPVAYFVALALFGWIFAGEGLFQGDPVFYLCAGGVFLGAWFMATDMVTTPLTRKGQLIFGFGCGFITFLIRKFGGFPEGVSYSILLMNALTPVIDRYVTGRKFGDTKTKAAV
;
A
#
# COMPACT_ATOMS: atom_id res chain seq x y z
N GLY A 1 -15.62 14.00 -21.07
CA GLY A 1 -15.25 12.71 -21.67
C GLY A 1 -14.45 11.98 -20.63
N GLY A 2 -14.98 10.85 -20.13
CA GLY A 2 -14.40 10.11 -19.01
C GLY A 2 -12.95 9.76 -19.30
N CYS A 3 -12.06 10.24 -18.44
CA CYS A 3 -10.63 10.04 -18.62
C CYS A 3 -10.33 8.54 -18.60
N ILE A 4 -9.32 8.10 -19.36
CA ILE A 4 -8.85 6.70 -19.40
C ILE A 4 -8.62 6.12 -17.99
N GLY A 5 -8.30 7.00 -17.03
CA GLY A 5 -8.19 6.69 -15.61
C GLY A 5 -9.50 6.29 -14.93
N GLU A 6 -10.64 6.94 -15.21
CA GLU A 6 -11.92 6.65 -14.52
C GLU A 6 -12.52 5.31 -14.93
N THR A 7 -12.55 5.01 -16.23
CA THR A 7 -13.10 3.74 -16.74
C THR A 7 -12.24 2.55 -16.29
N SER A 8 -10.91 2.71 -16.34
CA SER A 8 -9.97 1.68 -15.90
C SER A 8 -9.97 1.53 -14.38
N ALA A 9 -10.04 2.63 -13.62
CA ALA A 9 -10.12 2.59 -12.16
C ALA A 9 -11.42 1.93 -11.68
N LEU A 10 -12.55 2.15 -12.35
CA LEU A 10 -13.83 1.48 -12.04
C LEU A 10 -13.71 -0.04 -12.20
N LEU A 11 -13.22 -0.51 -13.35
CA LEU A 11 -13.01 -1.95 -13.60
C LEU A 11 -12.01 -2.57 -12.63
N LEU A 12 -10.89 -1.89 -12.34
CA LEU A 12 -9.89 -2.35 -11.38
C LEU A 12 -10.43 -2.40 -9.95
N THR A 13 -11.24 -1.41 -9.55
CA THR A 13 -11.88 -1.39 -8.24
C THR A 13 -12.89 -2.52 -8.11
N ILE A 14 -13.68 -2.80 -9.15
CA ILE A 14 -14.61 -3.94 -9.17
C ILE A 14 -13.84 -5.27 -9.08
N GLY A 15 -12.74 -5.43 -9.83
CA GLY A 15 -11.87 -6.61 -9.77
C GLY A 15 -11.24 -6.81 -8.39
N GLY A 16 -10.76 -5.72 -7.78
CA GLY A 16 -10.24 -5.70 -6.42
C GLY A 16 -11.30 -6.08 -5.37
N LEU A 17 -12.51 -5.54 -5.50
CA LEU A 17 -13.63 -5.84 -4.61
C LEU A 17 -14.06 -7.31 -4.73
N PHE A 18 -14.03 -7.88 -5.94
CA PHE A 18 -14.28 -9.29 -6.17
C PHE A 18 -13.23 -10.19 -5.48
N LEU A 19 -11.95 -9.81 -5.51
CA LEU A 19 -10.88 -10.54 -4.84
C LEU A 19 -10.96 -10.43 -3.30
N LEU A 20 -11.42 -9.28 -2.79
CA LEU A 20 -11.77 -9.11 -1.37
C LEU A 20 -12.92 -10.03 -0.97
N TYR A 21 -13.97 -10.12 -1.79
CA TYR A 21 -15.11 -11.00 -1.53
C TYR A 21 -14.70 -12.48 -1.48
N LYS A 22 -13.80 -12.89 -2.39
CA LYS A 22 -13.18 -14.23 -2.40
C LYS A 22 -12.23 -14.48 -1.23
N LYS A 23 -11.96 -13.48 -0.37
CA LYS A 23 -11.00 -13.54 0.75
C LYS A 23 -9.59 -13.98 0.37
N VAL A 24 -9.21 -13.80 -0.89
CA VAL A 24 -7.85 -14.06 -1.36
C VAL A 24 -6.92 -12.93 -0.87
N ILE A 25 -7.45 -11.71 -0.79
CA ILE A 25 -6.69 -10.49 -0.45
C ILE A 25 -7.17 -9.91 0.89
N THR A 26 -6.26 -9.35 1.68
CA THR A 26 -6.59 -8.58 2.88
C THR A 26 -6.80 -7.10 2.56
N TRP A 27 -7.81 -6.47 3.16
CA TRP A 27 -8.12 -5.05 2.92
C TRP A 27 -7.11 -4.07 3.56
N HIS A 28 -6.29 -4.55 4.51
CA HIS A 28 -5.37 -3.71 5.27
C HIS A 28 -4.32 -3.03 4.38
N THR A 29 -3.69 -3.79 3.48
CA THR A 29 -2.62 -3.29 2.60
C THR A 29 -3.12 -2.25 1.58
N PRO A 30 -4.17 -2.52 0.77
CA PRO A 30 -4.66 -1.54 -0.21
C PRO A 30 -5.20 -0.28 0.48
N VAL A 31 -5.94 -0.40 1.58
CA VAL A 31 -6.46 0.76 2.32
C VAL A 31 -5.33 1.60 2.89
N ALA A 32 -4.32 0.99 3.51
CA ALA A 32 -3.16 1.73 4.02
C ALA A 32 -2.39 2.44 2.91
N TYR A 33 -2.27 1.82 1.74
CA TYR A 33 -1.61 2.40 0.57
C TYR A 33 -2.37 3.62 0.04
N PHE A 34 -3.68 3.52 -0.16
CA PHE A 34 -4.52 4.64 -0.60
C PHE A 34 -4.51 5.79 0.41
N VAL A 35 -4.67 5.48 1.70
CA VAL A 35 -4.66 6.49 2.77
C VAL A 35 -3.31 7.21 2.83
N ALA A 36 -2.20 6.48 2.78
CA ALA A 36 -0.87 7.09 2.79
C ALA A 36 -0.66 7.97 1.57
N LEU A 37 -0.93 7.46 0.37
CA LEU A 37 -0.72 8.22 -0.87
C LEU A 37 -1.60 9.47 -0.93
N ALA A 38 -2.88 9.37 -0.53
CA ALA A 38 -3.79 10.50 -0.46
C ALA A 38 -3.33 11.54 0.57
N LEU A 39 -2.91 11.09 1.76
CA LEU A 39 -2.46 11.96 2.84
C LEU A 39 -1.17 12.70 2.47
N PHE A 40 -0.17 12.01 1.92
CA PHE A 40 1.08 12.63 1.50
C PHE A 40 0.90 13.49 0.24
N GLY A 41 0.06 13.06 -0.70
CA GLY A 41 -0.34 13.86 -1.86
C GLY A 41 -1.01 15.17 -1.46
N TRP A 42 -1.93 15.11 -0.49
CA TRP A 42 -2.64 16.29 0.02
C TRP A 42 -1.71 17.28 0.74
N ILE A 43 -0.80 16.77 1.58
CA ILE A 43 0.06 17.61 2.42
C ILE A 43 1.20 18.24 1.61
N PHE A 44 1.79 17.50 0.66
CA PHE A 44 3.08 17.84 0.07
C PHE A 44 3.07 18.06 -1.45
N ALA A 45 1.96 17.94 -2.17
CA ALA A 45 1.97 18.06 -3.64
C ALA A 45 1.83 19.49 -4.21
N GLY A 46 1.61 20.52 -3.39
CA GLY A 46 1.60 21.93 -3.83
C GLY A 46 2.91 22.68 -3.54
N GLU A 47 3.10 23.86 -4.17
CA GLU A 47 4.13 24.84 -3.79
C GLU A 47 3.83 25.50 -2.42
N GLY A 48 2.60 25.30 -1.90
CA GLY A 48 2.21 25.56 -0.51
C GLY A 48 1.56 24.34 0.15
N LEU A 49 1.43 24.37 1.49
CA LEU A 49 0.67 23.39 2.26
C LEU A 49 -0.79 23.34 1.75
N PHE A 50 -1.32 22.14 1.46
CA PHE A 50 -2.73 21.90 1.09
C PHE A 50 -3.21 22.29 -0.32
N GLN A 51 -2.32 22.58 -1.28
CA GLN A 51 -2.71 22.85 -2.68
C GLN A 51 -2.48 21.70 -3.66
N GLY A 52 -2.03 20.54 -3.17
CA GLY A 52 -1.85 19.36 -4.00
C GLY A 52 -3.19 18.81 -4.48
N ASP A 53 -3.32 18.47 -5.77
CA ASP A 53 -4.47 17.73 -6.28
C ASP A 53 -4.29 16.22 -6.01
N PRO A 54 -4.86 15.66 -4.92
CA PRO A 54 -4.67 14.27 -4.58
C PRO A 54 -5.34 13.36 -5.62
N VAL A 55 -6.33 13.85 -6.35
CA VAL A 55 -7.07 13.09 -7.36
C VAL A 55 -6.15 12.84 -8.56
N PHE A 56 -5.35 13.82 -8.96
CA PHE A 56 -4.34 13.61 -10.00
C PHE A 56 -3.28 12.58 -9.56
N TYR A 57 -2.85 12.60 -8.30
CA TYR A 57 -1.90 11.61 -7.79
C TYR A 57 -2.50 10.21 -7.66
N LEU A 58 -3.77 10.07 -7.29
CA LEU A 58 -4.46 8.78 -7.20
C LEU A 58 -4.84 8.21 -8.58
N CYS A 59 -5.19 9.07 -9.54
CA CYS A 59 -5.64 8.66 -10.86
C CYS A 59 -4.50 8.53 -11.89
N ALA A 60 -3.35 9.16 -11.68
CA ALA A 60 -2.18 8.98 -12.54
C ALA A 60 -1.26 7.87 -12.01
N GLY A 61 -0.61 7.12 -12.92
CA GLY A 61 0.48 6.20 -12.59
C GLY A 61 0.10 4.78 -12.15
N GLY A 62 -1.07 4.26 -12.56
CA GLY A 62 -1.42 2.84 -12.31
C GLY A 62 -1.61 2.47 -10.84
N VAL A 63 -1.80 3.46 -9.95
CA VAL A 63 -1.96 3.32 -8.50
C VAL A 63 -3.04 2.31 -8.14
N PHE A 64 -4.19 2.32 -8.82
CA PHE A 64 -5.25 1.35 -8.60
C PHE A 64 -4.81 -0.08 -8.93
N LEU A 65 -4.07 -0.28 -10.02
CA LEU A 65 -3.54 -1.59 -10.39
C LEU A 65 -2.47 -2.05 -9.38
N GLY A 66 -1.57 -1.15 -8.99
CA GLY A 66 -0.56 -1.43 -7.99
C GLY A 66 -1.15 -1.74 -6.62
N ALA A 67 -2.14 -0.98 -6.16
CA ALA A 67 -2.77 -1.15 -4.85
C ALA A 67 -3.57 -2.45 -4.75
N TRP A 68 -4.32 -2.81 -5.79
CA TRP A 68 -5.25 -3.96 -5.76
C TRP A 68 -4.66 -5.29 -6.21
N PHE A 69 -3.62 -5.27 -7.06
CA PHE A 69 -3.08 -6.49 -7.66
C PHE A 69 -1.61 -6.74 -7.31
N MET A 70 -0.78 -5.70 -7.20
CA MET A 70 0.66 -5.86 -6.94
C MET A 70 1.01 -5.81 -5.46
N ALA A 71 0.50 -4.82 -4.72
CA ALA A 71 0.74 -4.65 -3.28
C ALA A 71 0.04 -5.73 -2.44
N THR A 72 -0.87 -6.48 -3.04
CA THR A 72 -1.63 -7.57 -2.42
C THR A 72 -1.04 -8.94 -2.72
N ASP A 73 0.10 -9.00 -3.39
CA ASP A 73 0.80 -10.26 -3.63
C ASP A 73 1.21 -10.91 -2.30
N MET A 74 0.69 -12.11 -2.07
CA MET A 74 0.80 -12.83 -0.80
C MET A 74 2.18 -13.43 -0.56
N VAL A 75 3.04 -13.50 -1.60
CA VAL A 75 4.38 -14.10 -1.50
C VAL A 75 5.38 -13.12 -0.91
N THR A 76 5.21 -11.83 -1.20
CA THR A 76 6.19 -10.78 -0.89
C THR A 76 5.75 -9.81 0.19
N THR A 77 4.47 -9.85 0.59
CA THR A 77 3.88 -9.00 1.65
C THR A 77 4.03 -9.67 3.03
N PRO A 78 4.26 -8.91 4.12
CA PRO A 78 4.32 -9.48 5.48
C PRO A 78 3.03 -10.20 5.88
N LEU A 79 3.16 -11.30 6.62
CA LEU A 79 2.04 -12.17 7.03
C LEU A 79 1.22 -11.58 8.19
N THR A 80 1.82 -10.68 8.97
CA THR A 80 1.18 -10.08 10.14
C THR A 80 0.28 -8.89 9.77
N ARG A 81 -0.90 -8.78 10.40
CA ARG A 81 -1.86 -7.67 10.14
C ARG A 81 -1.25 -6.28 10.38
N LYS A 82 -0.41 -6.16 11.42
CA LYS A 82 0.31 -4.91 11.73
C LYS A 82 1.41 -4.63 10.69
N GLY A 83 2.11 -5.67 10.22
CA GLY A 83 3.11 -5.55 9.16
C GLY A 83 2.49 -5.12 7.84
N GLN A 84 1.31 -5.64 7.49
CA GLN A 84 0.57 -5.26 6.28
C GLN A 84 0.20 -3.78 6.26
N LEU A 85 -0.20 -3.21 7.39
CA LEU A 85 -0.47 -1.77 7.51
C LEU A 85 0.79 -0.92 7.33
N ILE A 86 1.90 -1.31 7.98
CA ILE A 86 3.19 -0.59 7.88
C ILE A 86 3.74 -0.67 6.45
N PHE A 87 3.65 -1.85 5.84
CA PHE A 87 4.05 -2.11 4.47
C PHE A 87 3.24 -1.25 3.49
N GLY A 88 1.91 -1.30 3.57
CA GLY A 88 1.04 -0.50 2.69
C GLY A 88 1.26 1.00 2.85
N PHE A 89 1.41 1.47 4.10
CA PHE A 89 1.68 2.88 4.38
C PHE A 89 3.02 3.34 3.80
N GLY A 90 4.07 2.53 3.98
CA GLY A 90 5.39 2.89 3.46
C GLY A 90 5.51 2.75 1.94
N CYS A 91 4.81 1.80 1.31
CA CYS A 91 4.66 1.77 -0.15
C CYS A 91 4.04 3.08 -0.67
N GLY A 92 2.97 3.55 -0.04
CA GLY A 92 2.30 4.81 -0.42
C GLY A 92 3.20 6.03 -0.23
N PHE A 93 3.95 6.07 0.87
CA PHE A 93 4.94 7.12 1.13
C PHE A 93 6.08 7.15 0.11
N ILE A 94 6.67 5.99 -0.21
CA ILE A 94 7.75 5.89 -1.19
C ILE A 94 7.24 6.23 -2.59
N THR A 95 6.03 5.78 -2.95
CA THR A 95 5.38 6.16 -4.22
C THR A 95 5.28 7.68 -4.33
N PHE A 96 4.82 8.34 -3.26
CA PHE A 96 4.71 9.80 -3.22
C PHE A 96 6.08 10.49 -3.39
N LEU A 97 7.10 10.05 -2.66
CA LEU A 97 8.46 10.58 -2.76
C LEU A 97 9.01 10.45 -4.18
N ILE A 98 8.89 9.27 -4.79
CA ILE A 98 9.38 9.03 -6.16
C ILE A 98 8.65 9.90 -7.16
N ARG A 99 7.36 10.15 -6.97
CA ARG A 99 6.60 11.01 -7.89
C ARG A 99 6.93 12.48 -7.73
N LYS A 100 7.09 12.97 -6.51
CA LYS A 100 7.44 14.37 -6.25
C LYS A 100 8.86 14.69 -6.71
N PHE A 101 9.83 13.82 -6.43
CA PHE A 101 11.25 14.08 -6.72
C PHE A 101 11.73 13.47 -8.04
N GLY A 102 11.13 12.37 -8.50
CA GLY A 102 11.55 11.63 -9.68
C GLY A 102 10.76 11.90 -10.94
N GLY A 103 9.56 12.49 -10.87
CA GLY A 103 8.74 12.82 -12.05
C GLY A 103 8.26 11.63 -12.89
N PHE A 104 8.52 10.40 -12.46
CA PHE A 104 8.12 9.19 -13.17
C PHE A 104 6.73 8.70 -12.73
N PRO A 105 5.78 8.50 -13.67
CA PRO A 105 4.47 7.94 -13.36
C PRO A 105 4.53 6.46 -12.93
N GLU A 106 5.65 5.76 -13.16
CA GLU A 106 5.94 4.37 -12.78
C GLU A 106 6.31 4.18 -11.29
N GLY A 107 6.26 5.24 -10.47
CA GLY A 107 6.73 5.21 -9.07
C GLY A 107 6.07 4.14 -8.17
N VAL A 108 4.89 3.66 -8.56
CA VAL A 108 4.16 2.59 -7.87
C VAL A 108 4.94 1.28 -7.86
N SER A 109 5.38 0.79 -9.02
CA SER A 109 6.10 -0.47 -9.15
C SER A 109 7.42 -0.47 -8.38
N TYR A 110 8.18 0.63 -8.46
CA TYR A 110 9.44 0.78 -7.74
C TYR A 110 9.25 0.81 -6.23
N SER A 111 8.21 1.49 -5.74
CA SER A 111 7.90 1.51 -4.31
C SER A 111 7.59 0.12 -3.75
N ILE A 112 6.85 -0.68 -4.52
CA ILE A 112 6.47 -2.04 -4.14
C ILE A 112 7.70 -2.94 -4.11
N LEU A 113 8.57 -2.86 -5.12
CA LEU A 113 9.82 -3.63 -5.14
C LEU A 113 10.74 -3.28 -3.96
N LEU A 114 10.88 -1.98 -3.67
CA LEU A 114 11.70 -1.51 -2.54
C LEU A 114 11.11 -2.01 -1.22
N MET A 115 9.80 -1.95 -1.06
CA MET A 115 9.18 -2.36 0.18
C MET A 115 9.12 -3.89 0.33
N ASN A 116 9.02 -4.63 -0.76
CA ASN A 116 9.18 -6.09 -0.76
C ASN A 116 10.57 -6.50 -0.25
N ALA A 117 11.62 -5.75 -0.59
CA ALA A 117 12.96 -5.98 -0.04
C ALA A 117 13.05 -5.66 1.47
N LEU A 118 12.19 -4.76 1.97
CA LEU A 118 12.08 -4.41 3.38
C LEU A 118 11.11 -5.31 4.17
N THR A 119 10.28 -6.10 3.49
CA THR A 119 9.37 -7.08 4.13
C THR A 119 10.03 -7.95 5.20
N PRO A 120 11.20 -8.61 4.98
CA PRO A 120 11.82 -9.43 6.03
C PRO A 120 12.25 -8.62 7.26
N VAL A 121 12.59 -7.35 7.08
CA VAL A 121 12.92 -6.43 8.18
C VAL A 121 11.65 -6.09 8.96
N ILE A 122 10.57 -5.72 8.25
CA ILE A 122 9.26 -5.42 8.86
C ILE A 122 8.76 -6.64 9.63
N ASP A 123 8.85 -7.84 9.06
CA ASP A 123 8.40 -9.06 9.72
C ASP A 123 9.24 -9.35 10.97
N ARG A 124 10.56 -9.16 10.93
CA ARG A 124 11.41 -9.33 12.12
C ARG A 124 11.04 -8.38 13.27
N TYR A 125 10.66 -7.14 12.97
CA TYR A 125 10.27 -6.16 13.99
C TYR A 125 8.83 -6.36 14.49
N VAL A 126 7.91 -6.79 13.63
CA VAL A 126 6.48 -6.95 13.97
C VAL A 126 6.20 -8.33 14.58
N THR A 127 6.90 -9.37 14.12
CA THR A 127 6.85 -10.73 14.66
C THR A 127 7.75 -10.81 15.89
N GLY A 128 7.46 -9.98 16.90
CA GLY A 128 8.15 -9.95 18.19
C GLY A 128 7.86 -11.14 19.11
N ARG A 129 7.17 -12.18 18.64
CA ARG A 129 6.96 -13.43 19.39
C ARG A 129 7.59 -14.58 18.64
N LYS A 130 8.78 -14.96 19.12
CA LYS A 130 9.36 -16.27 18.83
C LYS A 130 8.30 -17.34 19.07
N PHE A 131 8.12 -18.23 18.11
CA PHE A 131 7.42 -19.49 18.33
C PHE A 131 8.14 -20.19 19.50
N GLY A 132 7.45 -20.36 20.64
CA GLY A 132 8.05 -20.95 21.85
C GLY A 132 7.82 -20.21 23.17
N ASP A 133 6.99 -19.16 23.23
CA ASP A 133 6.53 -18.63 24.53
C ASP A 133 5.49 -19.58 25.12
N THR A 134 5.96 -20.69 25.71
CA THR A 134 5.18 -21.51 26.62
C THR A 134 4.71 -20.59 27.74
N LYS A 135 3.46 -20.14 27.63
CA LYS A 135 2.69 -19.79 28.83
C LYS A 135 2.57 -21.08 29.65
N THR A 136 3.61 -21.37 30.43
CA THR A 136 3.51 -22.23 31.60
C THR A 136 2.38 -21.62 32.43
N LYS A 137 1.26 -22.34 32.44
CA LYS A 137 0.20 -22.13 33.41
C LYS A 137 0.85 -22.18 34.79
N ALA A 138 1.06 -21.02 35.42
CA ALA A 138 1.28 -20.98 36.85
C ALA A 138 -0.08 -21.26 37.50
N ALA A 139 -0.33 -22.54 37.76
CA ALA A 139 -1.29 -22.98 38.74
C ALA A 139 -0.68 -22.71 40.11
N VAL A 140 -1.24 -21.76 40.87
CA VAL A 140 -1.34 -21.78 42.33
C VAL A 140 -2.62 -21.03 42.70
#